data_AF-A0A1V5KGK2-F1
#
_entry.id   AF-A0A1V5KGK2-F1
#
_cell.length_a   1.000
_cell.length_b   1.000
_cell.length_c   1.000
_cell.angle_alpha   90.00
_cell.angle_beta   90.00
_cell.angle_gamma   90.00
#
_symmetry.space_group_name_H-M   'P 1'
#
loop_
_entity.id
_entity.type
_entity.pdbx_description
1 polymer ?
#
loop_
_entity_poly.entity_id
_entity_poly.type
_entity_poly.pdbx_seq_one_letter_code
_entity_poly.pdbx_strand_id
1 'polypeptide(L)'
;MREIPGTPIFLTAAGARILKAHFHEDWDFRVVKTGDALDLGDGKLLFVEAPMLHWPDSMFSYWTGENILFSNDAFGQHYATEMLYDDLVDQSELFGEALKYYANILTPFSALVTKKIREVLALNLPVKMICPSHGALWRSDPVKIVEKYLLWANAYQENQIALVYDTMWDSTRLMAEAIADGIRDADPSATVKLMNTAKRDKNDVAAEVFRSKAILLGSPTINNGLLHSVAGLLEMFRGLKFKGKAAAAFGSYGWSGEAVAQLTAGLKAAGFRIVDDGRKALWVPDARELDACREYGRNFARSL
;
A
#
# COMPACT_ATOMS: atom_id res chain seq x y z
N MET A 1 -33.00 2.97 -3.71
CA MET A 1 -34.33 2.45 -3.34
C MET A 1 -35.51 3.28 -3.83
N ARG A 2 -35.34 4.50 -4.39
CA ARG A 2 -36.46 5.30 -4.91
C ARG A 2 -37.35 4.56 -5.92
N GLU A 3 -36.75 3.80 -6.83
CA GLU A 3 -37.47 3.08 -7.90
C GLU A 3 -38.01 1.71 -7.45
N ILE A 4 -37.41 1.10 -6.42
CA ILE A 4 -37.74 -0.24 -5.92
C ILE A 4 -37.76 -0.27 -4.37
N PRO A 5 -38.61 0.54 -3.71
CA PRO A 5 -38.49 0.84 -2.28
C PRO A 5 -38.71 -0.36 -1.35
N GLY A 6 -39.41 -1.40 -1.82
CA GLY A 6 -39.69 -2.62 -1.05
C GLY A 6 -38.64 -3.72 -1.20
N THR A 7 -37.59 -3.54 -2.00
CA THR A 7 -36.58 -4.59 -2.21
C THR A 7 -35.73 -4.77 -0.94
N PRO A 8 -35.64 -5.98 -0.36
CA PRO A 8 -34.80 -6.22 0.81
C PRO A 8 -33.31 -6.02 0.48
N ILE A 9 -32.57 -5.45 1.41
CA ILE A 9 -31.11 -5.24 1.29
C ILE A 9 -30.42 -6.12 2.33
N PHE A 10 -29.57 -7.04 1.88
CA PHE A 10 -28.78 -7.92 2.76
C PHE A 10 -27.39 -7.32 2.99
N LEU A 11 -27.01 -7.10 4.25
CA LEU A 11 -25.80 -6.37 4.63
C LEU A 11 -25.36 -6.66 6.06
N THR A 12 -24.15 -6.25 6.42
CA THR A 12 -23.67 -6.37 7.81
C THR A 12 -24.38 -5.38 8.74
N ALA A 13 -24.28 -5.62 10.06
CA ALA A 13 -24.82 -4.69 11.06
C ALA A 13 -24.16 -3.30 10.98
N ALA A 14 -22.88 -3.23 10.61
CA ALA A 14 -22.20 -1.96 10.37
C ALA A 14 -22.71 -1.30 9.08
N GLY A 15 -22.94 -2.06 8.01
CA GLY A 15 -23.49 -1.55 6.76
C GLY A 15 -24.84 -0.89 6.94
N ALA A 16 -25.74 -1.47 7.75
CA ALA A 16 -27.03 -0.87 8.06
C ALA A 16 -26.90 0.50 8.72
N ARG A 17 -25.97 0.65 9.68
CA ARG A 17 -25.68 1.95 10.30
C ARG A 17 -25.09 2.95 9.30
N ILE A 18 -24.16 2.51 8.46
CA ILE A 18 -23.47 3.36 7.48
C ILE A 18 -24.43 3.84 6.40
N LEU A 19 -25.24 2.96 5.81
CA LEU A 19 -26.25 3.35 4.82
C LEU A 19 -27.26 4.33 5.41
N LYS A 20 -27.77 4.07 6.61
CA LYS A 20 -28.68 5.00 7.29
C LYS A 20 -28.03 6.36 7.53
N ALA A 21 -26.73 6.41 7.86
CA ALA A 21 -26.01 7.66 8.06
C ALA A 21 -25.77 8.44 6.75
N HIS A 22 -25.60 7.77 5.61
CA HIS A 22 -25.37 8.42 4.31
C HIS A 22 -26.66 8.88 3.64
N PHE A 23 -27.72 8.06 3.73
CA PHE A 23 -28.95 8.28 2.99
C PHE A 23 -30.10 8.80 3.86
N HIS A 24 -30.01 8.64 5.19
CA HIS A 24 -31.06 9.06 6.14
C HIS A 24 -32.41 8.37 5.92
N GLU A 25 -32.39 7.14 5.40
CA GLU A 25 -33.57 6.34 5.08
C GLU A 25 -33.61 5.03 5.90
N ASP A 26 -34.83 4.55 6.17
CA ASP A 26 -35.11 3.30 6.87
C ASP A 26 -35.64 2.24 5.89
N TRP A 27 -34.75 1.76 5.01
CA TRP A 27 -35.08 0.67 4.06
C TRP A 27 -35.19 -0.70 4.75
N ASP A 28 -35.69 -1.71 4.03
CA ASP A 28 -35.78 -3.09 4.52
C ASP A 28 -34.38 -3.75 4.61
N PHE A 29 -33.65 -3.41 5.68
CA PHE A 29 -32.33 -3.94 5.98
C PHE A 29 -32.40 -5.32 6.64
N ARG A 30 -31.81 -6.32 5.99
CA ARG A 30 -31.65 -7.69 6.47
C ARG A 30 -30.21 -7.92 6.89
N VAL A 31 -29.96 -7.84 8.19
CA VAL A 31 -28.61 -8.02 8.74
C VAL A 31 -28.18 -9.48 8.61
N VAL A 32 -27.03 -9.71 7.99
CA VAL A 32 -26.40 -11.02 7.82
C VAL A 32 -25.06 -11.10 8.54
N LYS A 33 -24.67 -12.32 8.88
CA LYS A 33 -23.40 -12.68 9.52
C LYS A 33 -22.67 -13.75 8.71
N THR A 34 -21.43 -13.99 9.07
CA THR A 34 -20.65 -15.10 8.49
C THR A 34 -21.39 -16.43 8.65
N GLY A 35 -21.62 -17.12 7.54
CA GLY A 35 -22.32 -18.40 7.49
C GLY A 35 -23.82 -18.31 7.23
N ASP A 36 -24.42 -17.13 7.29
CA ASP A 36 -25.80 -16.93 6.84
C ASP A 36 -25.88 -17.15 5.32
N ALA A 37 -27.05 -17.60 4.87
CA ALA A 37 -27.31 -17.94 3.47
C ALA A 37 -28.64 -17.38 2.99
N LEU A 38 -28.66 -16.84 1.77
CA LEU A 38 -29.88 -16.50 1.04
C LEU A 38 -30.09 -17.51 -0.09
N ASP A 39 -31.18 -18.25 -0.03
CA ASP A 39 -31.58 -19.20 -1.07
C ASP A 39 -32.32 -18.45 -2.20
N LEU A 40 -31.82 -18.62 -3.43
CA LEU A 40 -32.38 -18.01 -4.65
C LEU A 40 -32.90 -19.08 -5.63
N GLY A 41 -33.06 -20.33 -5.19
CA GLY A 41 -33.54 -21.46 -6.00
C GLY A 41 -32.41 -22.26 -6.63
N ASP A 42 -31.75 -21.70 -7.65
CA ASP A 42 -30.68 -22.39 -8.40
C ASP A 42 -29.34 -22.44 -7.65
N GLY A 43 -29.24 -21.69 -6.54
CA GLY A 43 -28.06 -21.61 -5.69
C GLY A 43 -28.33 -20.75 -4.46
N LYS A 44 -27.32 -20.67 -3.59
CA LYS A 44 -27.34 -19.88 -2.37
C LYS A 44 -26.23 -18.84 -2.40
N LEU A 45 -26.54 -17.63 -1.91
CA LEU A 45 -25.55 -16.64 -1.55
C LEU A 45 -25.15 -16.85 -0.09
N LEU A 46 -23.93 -17.27 0.17
CA LEU A 46 -23.33 -17.36 1.50
C LEU A 46 -22.62 -16.05 1.83
N PHE A 47 -22.81 -15.53 3.03
CA PHE A 47 -22.18 -14.28 3.46
C PHE A 47 -20.97 -14.56 4.36
N VAL A 48 -19.90 -13.78 4.20
CA VAL A 48 -18.68 -13.85 5.00
C VAL A 48 -18.29 -12.43 5.42
N GLU A 49 -18.43 -12.10 6.69
CA GLU A 49 -18.06 -10.76 7.19
C GLU A 49 -16.54 -10.56 7.05
N ALA A 50 -16.10 -9.39 6.61
CA ALA A 50 -14.70 -9.04 6.42
C ALA A 50 -14.39 -7.66 7.03
N PRO A 51 -14.66 -7.46 8.34
CA PRO A 51 -14.53 -6.14 8.95
C PRO A 51 -13.10 -5.63 8.88
N MET A 52 -12.96 -4.34 8.55
CA MET A 52 -11.71 -3.64 8.28
C MET A 52 -10.91 -4.20 7.08
N LEU A 53 -11.59 -4.88 6.14
CA LEU A 53 -11.06 -5.27 4.83
C LEU A 53 -11.91 -4.67 3.68
N HIS A 54 -11.95 -3.35 3.52
CA HIS A 54 -11.16 -2.34 4.25
C HIS A 54 -11.98 -1.44 5.20
N TRP A 55 -13.30 -1.61 5.27
CA TRP A 55 -14.20 -0.84 6.13
C TRP A 55 -14.88 -1.70 7.20
N PRO A 56 -15.43 -1.10 8.28
CA PRO A 56 -16.12 -1.84 9.33
C PRO A 56 -17.30 -2.69 8.84
N ASP A 57 -17.90 -2.36 7.71
CA ASP A 57 -19.07 -3.02 7.12
C ASP A 57 -18.75 -4.01 6.00
N SER A 58 -17.50 -4.08 5.56
CA SER A 58 -17.08 -4.96 4.47
C SER A 58 -17.45 -6.43 4.73
N MET A 59 -17.95 -7.09 3.69
CA MET A 59 -18.24 -8.52 3.65
C MET A 59 -18.08 -9.05 2.23
N PHE A 60 -17.92 -10.36 2.11
CA PHE A 60 -17.95 -11.06 0.83
C PHE A 60 -19.25 -11.86 0.69
N SER A 61 -19.66 -12.07 -0.55
CA SER A 61 -20.77 -12.94 -0.89
C SER A 61 -20.26 -14.06 -1.79
N TYR A 62 -20.62 -15.30 -1.48
CA TYR A 62 -20.19 -16.47 -2.25
C TYR A 62 -21.41 -17.18 -2.84
N TRP A 63 -21.41 -17.39 -4.15
CA TRP A 63 -22.49 -18.09 -4.86
C TRP A 63 -22.17 -19.58 -5.00
N THR A 64 -23.03 -20.43 -4.43
CA THR A 64 -22.89 -21.88 -4.52
C THR A 64 -23.24 -22.40 -5.91
N GLY A 65 -22.72 -23.57 -6.28
CA GLY A 65 -22.98 -24.18 -7.60
C GLY A 65 -21.93 -23.76 -8.62
N GLU A 66 -21.88 -22.48 -8.97
CA GLU A 66 -20.86 -21.94 -9.88
C GLU A 66 -19.54 -21.59 -9.18
N ASN A 67 -19.55 -21.50 -7.85
CA ASN A 67 -18.38 -21.31 -7.00
C ASN A 67 -17.68 -19.96 -7.25
N ILE A 68 -18.48 -18.89 -7.21
CA ILE A 68 -18.04 -17.51 -7.48
C ILE A 68 -17.97 -16.74 -6.17
N LEU A 69 -16.83 -16.08 -5.92
CA LEU A 69 -16.64 -15.19 -4.79
C LEU A 69 -16.80 -13.73 -5.24
N PHE A 70 -17.83 -13.04 -4.78
CA PHE A 70 -17.97 -11.60 -4.89
C PHE A 70 -17.25 -10.94 -3.72
N SER A 71 -16.01 -10.51 -3.96
CA SER A 71 -15.07 -10.06 -2.92
C SER A 71 -15.10 -8.56 -2.66
N ASN A 72 -15.90 -7.80 -3.42
CA ASN A 72 -15.91 -6.34 -3.36
C ASN A 72 -14.47 -5.81 -3.51
N ASP A 73 -13.98 -4.96 -2.61
CA ASP A 73 -12.66 -4.33 -2.74
C ASP A 73 -11.48 -5.31 -2.68
N ALA A 74 -11.64 -6.42 -1.95
CA ALA A 74 -10.58 -7.42 -1.86
C ALA A 74 -10.33 -8.06 -3.23
N PHE A 75 -9.05 -8.21 -3.58
CA PHE A 75 -8.59 -8.72 -4.88
C PHE A 75 -8.92 -7.82 -6.08
N GLY A 76 -9.42 -6.60 -5.84
CA GLY A 76 -9.65 -5.61 -6.87
C GLY A 76 -8.38 -4.85 -7.29
N GLN A 77 -8.54 -4.05 -8.34
CA GLN A 77 -7.55 -3.10 -8.83
C GLN A 77 -8.25 -1.87 -9.46
N HIS A 78 -7.53 -0.78 -9.70
CA HIS A 78 -8.07 0.38 -10.43
C HIS A 78 -7.54 0.41 -11.87
N TYR A 79 -8.03 -0.51 -12.69
CA TYR A 79 -7.63 -0.68 -14.09
C TYR A 79 -8.88 -0.68 -14.98
N ALA A 80 -9.05 0.39 -15.74
CA ALA A 80 -10.15 0.51 -16.70
C ALA A 80 -9.78 -0.19 -18.01
N THR A 81 -10.68 -1.06 -18.48
CA THR A 81 -10.48 -1.86 -19.69
C THR A 81 -11.85 -2.27 -20.27
N GLU A 82 -11.92 -2.46 -21.58
CA GLU A 82 -13.10 -3.03 -22.25
C GLU A 82 -13.22 -4.55 -22.04
N MET A 83 -12.14 -5.19 -21.56
CA MET A 83 -12.10 -6.63 -21.31
C MET A 83 -12.42 -6.94 -19.86
N LEU A 84 -13.39 -7.82 -19.63
CA LEU A 84 -13.87 -8.11 -18.28
C LEU A 84 -12.97 -9.06 -17.47
N TYR A 85 -12.20 -9.93 -18.13
CA TYR A 85 -11.54 -11.07 -17.47
C TYR A 85 -10.02 -10.95 -17.45
N ASP A 86 -9.40 -11.51 -16.41
CA ASP A 86 -7.95 -11.47 -16.15
C ASP A 86 -7.09 -12.02 -17.30
N ASP A 87 -7.54 -13.06 -17.99
CA ASP A 87 -6.83 -13.68 -19.11
C ASP A 87 -6.85 -12.87 -20.41
N LEU A 88 -7.68 -11.82 -20.48
CA LEU A 88 -7.88 -11.01 -21.69
C LEU A 88 -7.13 -9.68 -21.67
N VAL A 89 -6.38 -9.40 -20.60
CA VAL A 89 -5.70 -8.11 -20.39
C VAL A 89 -4.19 -8.24 -20.26
N ASP A 90 -3.48 -7.11 -20.34
CA ASP A 90 -2.04 -7.09 -20.09
C ASP A 90 -1.74 -7.47 -18.63
N GLN A 91 -0.94 -8.52 -18.46
CA GLN A 91 -0.64 -9.06 -17.14
C GLN A 91 0.25 -8.13 -16.31
N SER A 92 1.12 -7.34 -16.95
CA SER A 92 2.01 -6.42 -16.25
C SER A 92 1.23 -5.25 -15.67
N GLU A 93 0.31 -4.68 -16.44
CA GLU A 93 -0.62 -3.64 -15.99
C GLU A 93 -1.54 -4.16 -14.89
N LEU A 94 -2.17 -5.32 -15.10
CA LEU A 94 -3.09 -5.93 -14.13
C LEU A 94 -2.45 -6.13 -12.76
N PHE A 95 -1.27 -6.77 -12.71
CA PHE A 95 -0.57 -7.00 -11.43
C PHE A 95 0.10 -5.75 -10.88
N GLY A 96 0.49 -4.79 -11.75
CA GLY A 96 0.97 -3.48 -11.34
C GLY A 96 -0.10 -2.71 -10.56
N GLU A 97 -1.31 -2.62 -11.11
CA GLU A 97 -2.44 -1.93 -10.47
C GLU A 97 -2.94 -2.67 -9.24
N ALA A 98 -2.96 -4.02 -9.24
CA ALA A 98 -3.31 -4.79 -8.05
C ALA A 98 -2.33 -4.56 -6.88
N LEU A 99 -1.02 -4.50 -7.16
CA LEU A 99 -0.02 -4.18 -6.15
C LEU A 99 -0.18 -2.74 -5.66
N LYS A 100 -0.40 -1.78 -6.57
CA LYS A 100 -0.61 -0.37 -6.23
C LYS A 100 -1.83 -0.19 -5.33
N TYR A 101 -2.93 -0.88 -5.65
CA TYR A 101 -4.14 -0.93 -4.83
C TYR A 101 -3.85 -1.46 -3.43
N TYR A 102 -3.22 -2.63 -3.33
CA TYR A 102 -2.87 -3.24 -2.05
C TYR A 102 -1.96 -2.32 -1.21
N ALA A 103 -0.88 -1.82 -1.82
CA ALA A 103 0.12 -0.99 -1.14
C ALA A 103 -0.48 0.29 -0.54
N ASN A 104 -1.44 0.90 -1.23
CA ASN A 104 -2.01 2.20 -0.85
C ASN A 104 -3.25 2.10 0.06
N ILE A 105 -3.92 0.94 0.11
CA ILE A 105 -5.20 0.80 0.83
C ILE A 105 -5.11 -0.28 1.92
N LEU A 106 -4.53 -1.44 1.60
CA LEU A 106 -4.61 -2.64 2.42
C LEU A 106 -3.39 -2.90 3.31
N THR A 107 -2.25 -2.24 3.04
CA THR A 107 -1.04 -2.32 3.89
C THR A 107 -1.34 -2.27 5.39
N PRO A 108 -2.10 -1.30 5.94
CA PRO A 108 -2.35 -1.23 7.39
C PRO A 108 -3.20 -2.37 7.94
N PHE A 109 -3.87 -3.14 7.06
CA PHE A 109 -4.76 -4.25 7.41
C PHE A 109 -4.17 -5.62 7.07
N SER A 110 -2.89 -5.70 6.67
CA SER A 110 -2.24 -6.94 6.20
C SER A 110 -2.40 -8.15 7.14
N ALA A 111 -2.36 -7.94 8.46
CA ALA A 111 -2.59 -9.02 9.43
C ALA A 111 -4.02 -9.61 9.33
N LEU A 112 -5.01 -8.76 9.07
CA LEU A 112 -6.40 -9.17 8.89
C LEU A 112 -6.60 -9.88 7.55
N VAL A 113 -5.90 -9.47 6.48
CA VAL A 113 -5.92 -10.15 5.18
C VAL A 113 -5.51 -11.61 5.34
N THR A 114 -4.37 -11.87 5.99
CA THR A 114 -3.89 -13.24 6.22
C THR A 114 -4.89 -14.07 7.02
N LYS A 115 -5.46 -13.51 8.09
CA LYS A 115 -6.45 -14.18 8.92
C LYS A 115 -7.71 -14.54 8.11
N LYS A 116 -8.22 -13.58 7.33
CA LYS A 116 -9.46 -13.76 6.55
C LYS A 116 -9.27 -14.76 5.41
N ILE A 117 -8.15 -14.73 4.70
CA ILE A 117 -7.87 -15.74 3.66
C ILE A 117 -7.85 -17.14 4.27
N ARG A 118 -7.18 -17.35 5.42
CA ARG A 118 -7.16 -18.65 6.11
C ARG A 118 -8.55 -19.10 6.57
N GLU A 119 -9.37 -18.17 7.06
CA GLU A 119 -10.76 -18.45 7.45
C GLU A 119 -11.61 -18.90 6.25
N VAL A 120 -11.53 -18.20 5.11
CA VAL A 120 -12.25 -18.56 3.89
C VAL A 120 -11.78 -19.92 3.35
N LEU A 121 -10.46 -20.18 3.34
CA LEU A 121 -9.92 -21.48 2.93
C LEU A 121 -10.43 -22.62 3.84
N ALA A 122 -10.58 -22.37 5.15
CA ALA A 122 -11.08 -23.36 6.10
C ALA A 122 -12.56 -23.73 5.88
N LEU A 123 -13.33 -22.90 5.16
CA LEU A 123 -14.69 -23.24 4.74
C LEU A 123 -14.72 -24.35 3.67
N ASN A 124 -13.56 -24.70 3.08
CA ASN A 124 -13.44 -25.69 2.01
C ASN A 124 -14.39 -25.44 0.83
N LEU A 125 -14.67 -24.16 0.55
CA LEU A 125 -15.46 -23.76 -0.60
C LEU A 125 -14.56 -23.75 -1.84
N PRO A 126 -14.91 -24.49 -2.91
CA PRO A 126 -14.21 -24.35 -4.18
C PRO A 126 -14.34 -22.90 -4.69
N VAL A 127 -13.33 -22.36 -5.35
CA VAL A 127 -13.42 -21.02 -5.97
C VAL A 127 -13.00 -21.14 -7.42
N LYS A 128 -13.95 -20.93 -8.32
CA LYS A 128 -13.72 -20.93 -9.77
C LYS A 128 -13.53 -19.52 -10.33
N MET A 129 -14.10 -18.51 -9.66
CA MET A 129 -13.97 -17.12 -10.07
C MET A 129 -13.99 -16.19 -8.86
N ILE A 130 -13.20 -15.11 -8.91
CA ILE A 130 -13.26 -14.00 -7.95
C ILE A 130 -13.70 -12.75 -8.70
N CYS A 131 -14.79 -12.16 -8.25
CA CYS A 131 -15.40 -10.96 -8.82
C CYS A 131 -15.26 -9.78 -7.85
N PRO A 132 -14.19 -8.99 -7.95
CA PRO A 132 -14.06 -7.77 -7.16
C PRO A 132 -15.03 -6.67 -7.63
N SER A 133 -15.19 -5.62 -6.83
CA SER A 133 -15.95 -4.39 -7.18
C SER A 133 -15.22 -3.52 -8.19
N HIS A 134 -13.92 -3.74 -8.38
CA HIS A 134 -13.06 -2.90 -9.20
C HIS A 134 -12.19 -3.74 -10.14
N GLY A 135 -12.23 -3.40 -11.42
CA GLY A 135 -11.34 -3.96 -12.43
C GLY A 135 -11.80 -5.28 -13.04
N ALA A 136 -10.82 -6.10 -13.42
CA ALA A 136 -11.01 -7.38 -14.08
C ALA A 136 -11.41 -8.47 -13.08
N LEU A 137 -12.22 -9.42 -13.56
CA LEU A 137 -12.63 -10.61 -12.83
C LEU A 137 -11.58 -11.71 -13.00
N TRP A 138 -11.23 -12.39 -11.91
CA TRP A 138 -10.27 -13.48 -11.92
C TRP A 138 -10.97 -14.80 -12.22
N ARG A 139 -10.88 -15.29 -13.46
CA ARG A 139 -11.49 -16.57 -13.88
C ARG A 139 -10.50 -17.64 -14.32
N SER A 140 -9.31 -17.23 -14.80
CA SER A 140 -8.37 -18.18 -15.40
C SER A 140 -7.60 -18.97 -14.34
N ASP A 141 -7.12 -18.26 -13.33
CA ASP A 141 -6.46 -18.81 -12.15
C ASP A 141 -6.65 -17.84 -10.96
N PRO A 142 -7.82 -17.86 -10.30
CA PRO A 142 -8.13 -16.97 -9.18
C PRO A 142 -7.20 -17.17 -7.98
N VAL A 143 -6.49 -18.29 -7.89
CA VAL A 143 -5.56 -18.56 -6.79
C VAL A 143 -4.35 -17.63 -6.86
N LYS A 144 -3.92 -17.21 -8.06
CA LYS A 144 -2.78 -16.29 -8.23
C LYS A 144 -2.92 -15.01 -7.42
N ILE A 145 -4.07 -14.34 -7.48
CA ILE A 145 -4.26 -13.08 -6.74
C ILE A 145 -4.34 -13.32 -5.23
N VAL A 146 -4.88 -14.46 -4.80
CA VAL A 146 -4.90 -14.87 -3.38
C VAL A 146 -3.48 -15.10 -2.86
N GLU A 147 -2.64 -15.79 -3.62
CA GLU A 147 -1.22 -15.98 -3.29
C GLU A 147 -0.46 -14.66 -3.25
N LYS A 148 -0.72 -13.74 -4.18
CA LYS A 148 -0.14 -12.38 -4.14
C LYS A 148 -0.55 -11.64 -2.89
N TYR A 149 -1.82 -11.69 -2.49
CA TYR A 149 -2.29 -11.06 -1.25
C TYR A 149 -1.63 -11.68 -0.01
N LEU A 150 -1.46 -13.01 0.05
CA LEU A 150 -0.73 -13.67 1.14
C LEU A 150 0.74 -13.25 1.20
N LEU A 151 1.39 -13.14 0.04
CA LEU A 151 2.76 -12.63 -0.08
C LEU A 151 2.86 -11.18 0.39
N TRP A 152 1.98 -10.32 -0.11
CA TRP A 152 1.92 -8.88 0.21
C TRP A 152 1.61 -8.63 1.68
N ALA A 153 0.72 -9.43 2.27
CA ALA A 153 0.37 -9.34 3.68
C ALA A 153 1.51 -9.72 4.64
N ASN A 154 2.47 -10.54 4.18
CA ASN A 154 3.57 -11.04 4.99
C ASN A 154 4.77 -10.08 5.01
N ALA A 155 4.53 -8.83 5.42
CA ALA A 155 5.57 -7.77 5.50
C ALA A 155 6.43 -7.69 4.23
N TYR A 156 5.77 -7.66 3.07
CA TYR A 156 6.42 -7.78 1.77
C TYR A 156 7.53 -6.76 1.53
N GLN A 157 8.61 -7.25 0.92
CA GLN A 157 9.74 -6.49 0.46
C GLN A 157 10.58 -7.31 -0.53
N GLU A 158 11.20 -6.62 -1.46
CA GLU A 158 12.14 -7.12 -2.47
C GLU A 158 13.55 -6.64 -2.10
N ASN A 159 14.59 -7.06 -2.85
CA ASN A 159 15.92 -6.45 -2.75
C ASN A 159 15.92 -5.05 -3.41
N GLN A 160 15.11 -4.14 -2.87
CA GLN A 160 14.91 -2.80 -3.37
C GLN A 160 15.10 -1.76 -2.25
N ILE A 161 15.75 -0.65 -2.57
CA ILE A 161 15.94 0.48 -1.67
C ILE A 161 15.40 1.74 -2.35
N ALA A 162 14.48 2.45 -1.68
CA ALA A 162 13.87 3.67 -2.21
C ALA A 162 14.46 4.92 -1.55
N LEU A 163 15.06 5.80 -2.34
CA LEU A 163 15.46 7.15 -1.97
C LEU A 163 14.35 8.10 -2.42
N VAL A 164 13.62 8.62 -1.44
CA VAL A 164 12.46 9.49 -1.63
C VAL A 164 12.84 10.87 -1.11
N TYR A 165 12.76 11.91 -1.93
CA TYR A 165 13.20 13.24 -1.50
C TYR A 165 12.49 14.39 -2.19
N ASP A 166 12.65 15.59 -1.65
CA ASP A 166 12.39 16.84 -2.36
C ASP A 166 13.58 17.79 -2.20
N THR A 167 13.66 18.83 -3.03
CA THR A 167 14.77 19.79 -3.03
C THR A 167 14.33 21.15 -3.57
N MET A 168 14.91 22.25 -3.07
CA MET A 168 14.71 23.59 -3.61
C MET A 168 15.79 23.98 -4.63
N TRP A 169 17.04 23.65 -4.34
CA TRP A 169 18.23 24.09 -5.09
C TRP A 169 19.16 22.91 -5.40
N ASP A 170 18.59 21.75 -5.69
CA ASP A 170 19.27 20.49 -6.04
C ASP A 170 20.33 19.94 -5.05
N SER A 171 20.66 20.62 -3.95
CA SER A 171 21.65 20.12 -2.98
C SER A 171 21.25 18.78 -2.38
N THR A 172 19.99 18.61 -1.96
CA THR A 172 19.47 17.33 -1.45
C THR A 172 19.36 16.28 -2.56
N ARG A 173 19.12 16.69 -3.82
CA ARG A 173 19.16 15.79 -4.98
C ARG A 173 20.56 15.21 -5.19
N LEU A 174 21.58 16.05 -5.18
CA LEU A 174 22.98 15.63 -5.35
C LEU A 174 23.40 14.64 -4.26
N MET A 175 22.97 14.88 -3.01
CA MET A 175 23.15 13.90 -1.93
C MET A 175 22.45 12.58 -2.25
N ALA A 176 21.19 12.61 -2.68
CA ALA A 176 20.42 11.40 -3.01
C ALA A 176 21.08 10.58 -4.13
N GLU A 177 21.55 11.24 -5.18
CA GLU A 177 22.27 10.60 -6.29
C GLU A 177 23.59 9.96 -5.82
N ALA A 178 24.39 10.67 -5.01
CA ALA A 178 25.64 10.13 -4.47
C ALA A 178 25.42 8.94 -3.51
N ILE A 179 24.39 9.02 -2.64
CA ILE A 179 24.02 7.91 -1.76
C ILE A 179 23.55 6.70 -2.58
N ALA A 180 22.75 6.93 -3.62
CA ALA A 180 22.30 5.87 -4.53
C ALA A 180 23.47 5.15 -5.20
N ASP A 181 24.50 5.89 -5.64
CA ASP A 181 25.73 5.30 -6.19
C ASP A 181 26.45 4.45 -5.14
N GLY A 182 26.56 4.94 -3.91
CA GLY A 182 27.15 4.19 -2.80
C GLY A 182 26.42 2.88 -2.50
N ILE A 183 25.09 2.90 -2.54
CA ILE A 183 24.28 1.70 -2.36
C ILE A 183 24.56 0.68 -3.47
N ARG A 184 24.61 1.12 -4.74
CA ARG A 184 24.90 0.24 -5.89
C ARG A 184 26.31 -0.34 -5.84
N ASP A 185 27.29 0.44 -5.38
CA ASP A 185 28.67 -0.02 -5.20
C ASP A 185 28.75 -1.17 -4.17
N ALA A 186 27.98 -1.07 -3.08
CA ALA A 186 28.01 -2.04 -1.99
C ALA A 186 27.12 -3.28 -2.25
N ASP A 187 25.98 -3.11 -2.91
CA ASP A 187 25.07 -4.19 -3.31
C ASP A 187 24.63 -4.00 -4.77
N PRO A 188 25.41 -4.52 -5.75
CA PRO A 188 25.07 -4.44 -7.17
C PRO A 188 23.77 -5.17 -7.54
N SER A 189 23.25 -6.03 -6.67
CA SER A 189 21.99 -6.76 -6.89
C SER A 189 20.76 -6.00 -6.40
N ALA A 190 20.95 -4.90 -5.64
CA ALA A 190 19.85 -4.10 -5.15
C ALA A 190 19.26 -3.22 -6.26
N THR A 191 17.93 -3.25 -6.38
CA THR A 191 17.21 -2.25 -7.17
C THR A 191 17.17 -0.94 -6.39
N VAL A 192 17.68 0.15 -6.96
CA VAL A 192 17.68 1.47 -6.32
C VAL A 192 16.71 2.40 -7.01
N LYS A 193 15.66 2.82 -6.30
CA LYS A 193 14.64 3.76 -6.79
C LYS A 193 14.94 5.15 -6.27
N LEU A 194 15.11 6.12 -7.16
CA LEU A 194 15.35 7.51 -6.82
C LEU A 194 14.14 8.35 -7.25
N MET A 195 13.44 8.96 -6.30
CA MET A 195 12.13 9.57 -6.52
C MET A 195 12.04 10.97 -5.90
N ASN A 196 11.83 11.97 -6.75
CA ASN A 196 11.52 13.32 -6.31
C ASN A 196 10.00 13.46 -6.08
N THR A 197 9.59 13.80 -4.86
CA THR A 197 8.18 13.81 -4.43
C THR A 197 7.38 15.00 -4.94
N ALA A 198 8.02 16.07 -5.42
CA ALA A 198 7.36 17.16 -6.13
C ALA A 198 7.08 16.84 -7.61
N LYS A 199 7.67 15.75 -8.15
CA LYS A 199 7.60 15.37 -9.57
C LYS A 199 7.01 13.98 -9.81
N ARG A 200 6.69 13.24 -8.74
CA ARG A 200 6.16 11.88 -8.81
C ARG A 200 4.84 11.81 -8.07
N ASP A 201 3.95 10.96 -8.57
CA ASP A 201 2.70 10.65 -7.89
C ASP A 201 2.99 9.98 -6.53
N LYS A 202 2.23 10.39 -5.52
CA LYS A 202 2.41 9.91 -4.14
C LYS A 202 2.07 8.43 -3.99
N ASN A 203 1.12 7.92 -4.79
CA ASN A 203 0.68 6.53 -4.70
C ASN A 203 1.68 5.60 -5.38
N ASP A 204 2.35 6.05 -6.44
CA ASP A 204 3.50 5.35 -7.04
C ASP A 204 4.68 5.29 -6.07
N VAL A 205 5.00 6.41 -5.40
CA VAL A 205 6.05 6.45 -4.37
C VAL A 205 5.74 5.45 -3.24
N ALA A 206 4.50 5.42 -2.75
CA ALA A 206 4.09 4.49 -1.71
C ALA A 206 4.16 3.01 -2.17
N ALA A 207 3.84 2.71 -3.43
CA ALA A 207 3.99 1.38 -4.00
C ALA A 207 5.46 0.93 -4.09
N GLU A 208 6.36 1.84 -4.45
CA GLU A 208 7.81 1.56 -4.47
C GLU A 208 8.38 1.41 -3.05
N VAL A 209 7.89 2.19 -2.08
CA VAL A 209 8.22 2.00 -0.65
C VAL A 209 7.70 0.66 -0.14
N PHE A 210 6.50 0.24 -0.55
CA PHE A 210 5.93 -1.06 -0.22
C PHE A 210 6.82 -2.21 -0.71
N ARG A 211 7.39 -2.12 -1.92
CA ARG A 211 8.35 -3.11 -2.45
C ARG A 211 9.73 -3.05 -1.77
N SER A 212 10.10 -1.95 -1.14
CA SER A 212 11.49 -1.75 -0.67
C SER A 212 11.76 -2.40 0.69
N LYS A 213 12.94 -3.03 0.87
CA LYS A 213 13.43 -3.49 2.19
C LYS A 213 13.89 -2.35 3.09
N ALA A 214 14.28 -1.23 2.47
CA ALA A 214 14.70 -0.03 3.18
C ALA A 214 14.36 1.25 2.40
N ILE A 215 14.25 2.36 3.11
CA ILE A 215 14.04 3.68 2.51
C ILE A 215 15.03 4.72 3.05
N LEU A 216 15.35 5.71 2.23
CA LEU A 216 15.98 6.95 2.69
C LEU A 216 15.06 8.11 2.35
N LEU A 217 14.66 8.90 3.35
CA LEU A 217 13.77 10.05 3.17
C LEU A 217 14.56 11.36 3.26
N GLY A 218 14.49 12.16 2.20
CA GLY A 218 15.32 13.35 2.01
C GLY A 218 14.53 14.65 2.01
N SER A 219 14.94 15.65 2.79
CA SER A 219 14.38 17.01 2.67
C SER A 219 15.40 18.06 3.10
N PRO A 220 15.53 19.18 2.37
CA PRO A 220 16.23 20.33 2.91
C PRO A 220 15.46 20.93 4.08
N THR A 221 16.15 21.69 4.93
CA THR A 221 15.49 22.49 5.96
C THR A 221 14.87 23.76 5.38
N ILE A 222 13.57 23.97 5.60
CA ILE A 222 12.83 25.18 5.23
C ILE A 222 12.03 25.66 6.45
N ASN A 223 12.23 26.91 6.88
CA ASN A 223 11.53 27.50 8.04
C ASN A 223 11.57 26.60 9.30
N ASN A 224 12.75 26.03 9.60
CA ASN A 224 12.95 25.05 10.67
C ASN A 224 12.11 23.76 10.55
N GLY A 225 11.59 23.47 9.37
CA GLY A 225 10.75 22.30 9.06
C GLY A 225 11.13 21.62 7.74
N LEU A 226 10.16 20.87 7.21
CA LEU A 226 10.29 20.01 6.04
C LEU A 226 9.61 20.63 4.81
N LEU A 227 10.04 20.25 3.61
CA LEU A 227 9.25 20.53 2.41
C LEU A 227 7.91 19.78 2.46
N HIS A 228 6.85 20.46 2.03
CA HIS A 228 5.46 20.01 2.13
C HIS A 228 5.22 18.63 1.49
N SER A 229 5.83 18.35 0.34
CA SER A 229 5.66 17.08 -0.38
C SER A 229 6.20 15.89 0.44
N VAL A 230 7.32 16.09 1.13
CA VAL A 230 7.94 15.09 2.02
C VAL A 230 7.15 14.94 3.32
N ALA A 231 6.70 16.06 3.90
CA ALA A 231 5.89 16.04 5.12
C ALA A 231 4.57 15.29 4.93
N GLY A 232 3.87 15.53 3.81
CA GLY A 232 2.64 14.84 3.47
C GLY A 232 2.83 13.34 3.23
N LEU A 233 3.93 12.95 2.57
CA LEU A 233 4.27 11.54 2.40
C LEU A 233 4.63 10.86 3.71
N LEU A 234 5.35 11.53 4.61
CA LEU A 234 5.67 10.99 5.93
C LEU A 234 4.40 10.71 6.75
N GLU A 235 3.42 11.62 6.69
CA GLU A 235 2.11 11.42 7.31
C GLU A 235 1.37 10.23 6.69
N MET A 236 1.39 10.10 5.36
CA MET A 236 0.81 8.96 4.65
C MET A 236 1.48 7.64 5.07
N PHE A 237 2.81 7.60 5.19
CA PHE A 237 3.54 6.40 5.62
C PHE A 237 3.19 5.99 7.05
N ARG A 238 2.98 6.96 7.95
CA ARG A 238 2.49 6.71 9.31
C ARG A 238 1.13 6.03 9.31
N GLY A 239 0.22 6.46 8.44
CA GLY A 239 -1.10 5.83 8.25
C GLY A 239 -1.03 4.43 7.66
N LEU A 240 -0.14 4.21 6.69
CA LEU A 240 0.04 2.93 6.00
C LEU A 240 0.71 1.85 6.87
N LYS A 241 1.49 2.24 7.88
CA LYS A 241 2.10 1.32 8.88
C LYS A 241 2.93 0.20 8.25
N PHE A 242 3.81 0.54 7.32
CA PHE A 242 4.74 -0.42 6.72
C PHE A 242 5.49 -1.26 7.78
N LYS A 243 5.75 -2.53 7.47
CA LYS A 243 6.37 -3.50 8.40
C LYS A 243 7.67 -4.05 7.84
N GLY A 244 8.63 -4.31 8.72
CA GLY A 244 9.90 -4.96 8.37
C GLY A 244 10.93 -4.09 7.66
N LYS A 245 10.66 -2.78 7.48
CA LYS A 245 11.48 -1.89 6.66
C LYS A 245 12.47 -1.07 7.49
N ALA A 246 13.71 -1.00 7.03
CA ALA A 246 14.73 -0.09 7.58
C ALA A 246 14.58 1.33 7.00
N ALA A 247 15.04 2.34 7.73
CA ALA A 247 15.04 3.70 7.23
C ALA A 247 16.20 4.56 7.75
N ALA A 248 16.56 5.56 6.96
CA ALA A 248 17.40 6.68 7.37
C ALA A 248 16.90 7.99 6.75
N ALA A 249 17.32 9.12 7.32
CA ALA A 249 16.99 10.44 6.79
C ALA A 249 18.22 11.13 6.20
N PHE A 250 18.02 12.04 5.26
CA PHE A 250 19.09 12.89 4.76
C PHE A 250 18.58 14.26 4.32
N GLY A 251 19.49 15.21 4.10
CA GLY A 251 19.09 16.51 3.56
C GLY A 251 20.13 17.61 3.71
N SER A 252 19.97 18.65 2.90
CA SER A 252 20.80 19.85 2.97
C SER A 252 20.20 20.92 3.89
N TYR A 253 21.02 21.86 4.36
CA TYR A 253 20.56 22.97 5.19
C TYR A 253 21.44 24.21 5.01
N GLY A 254 20.94 25.38 5.39
CA GLY A 254 21.70 26.64 5.32
C GLY A 254 22.41 27.03 6.61
N TRP A 255 21.82 26.73 7.77
CA TRP A 255 22.41 27.08 9.07
C TRP A 255 22.10 26.07 10.19
N SER A 256 20.86 25.96 10.70
CA SER A 256 20.54 25.16 11.89
C SER A 256 20.16 23.69 11.62
N GLY A 257 19.51 23.40 10.48
CA GLY A 257 19.43 22.04 9.92
C GLY A 257 18.52 21.05 10.67
N GLU A 258 17.28 21.42 10.96
CA GLU A 258 16.33 20.62 11.74
C GLU A 258 15.74 19.41 10.98
N ALA A 259 15.67 19.49 9.64
CA ALA A 259 14.88 18.55 8.84
C ALA A 259 15.23 17.08 9.06
N VAL A 260 16.53 16.72 9.06
CA VAL A 260 16.97 15.31 9.21
C VAL A 260 16.56 14.71 10.55
N ALA A 261 16.63 15.49 11.64
CA ALA A 261 16.20 15.02 12.96
C ALA A 261 14.67 14.81 13.00
N GLN A 262 13.91 15.74 12.41
CA GLN A 262 12.44 15.62 12.32
C GLN A 262 12.02 14.41 11.46
N LEU A 263 12.67 14.19 10.32
CA LEU A 263 12.43 13.03 9.46
C LEU A 263 12.75 11.73 10.18
N THR A 264 13.90 11.65 10.87
CA THR A 264 14.30 10.46 11.64
C THR A 264 13.27 10.13 12.72
N ALA A 265 12.82 11.14 13.47
CA ALA A 265 11.78 10.96 14.48
C ALA A 265 10.43 10.53 13.87
N GLY A 266 10.03 11.15 12.76
CA GLY A 266 8.79 10.81 12.05
C GLY A 266 8.80 9.40 11.46
N LEU A 267 9.91 8.97 10.86
CA LEU A 267 10.10 7.61 10.35
C LEU A 267 10.02 6.57 11.48
N LYS A 268 10.65 6.86 12.62
CA LYS A 268 10.55 6.02 13.82
C LYS A 268 9.10 5.91 14.31
N ALA A 269 8.39 7.03 14.37
CA ALA A 269 6.97 7.06 14.76
C ALA A 269 6.06 6.34 13.75
N ALA A 270 6.43 6.32 12.46
CA ALA A 270 5.74 5.54 11.42
C ALA A 270 6.04 4.03 11.48
N GLY A 271 6.97 3.59 12.33
CA GLY A 271 7.26 2.17 12.59
C GLY A 271 8.45 1.60 11.82
N PHE A 272 9.27 2.43 11.18
CA PHE A 272 10.49 1.99 10.51
C PHE A 272 11.62 1.69 11.51
N ARG A 273 12.50 0.74 11.17
CA ARG A 273 13.76 0.51 11.89
C ARG A 273 14.79 1.56 11.48
N ILE A 274 15.05 2.53 12.34
CA ILE A 274 16.06 3.56 12.09
C ILE A 274 17.47 2.95 12.12
N VAL A 275 18.24 3.19 11.06
CA VAL A 275 19.63 2.70 10.93
C VAL A 275 20.62 3.59 11.69
N ASP A 276 20.49 4.91 11.55
CA ASP A 276 21.33 5.91 12.20
C ASP A 276 20.63 7.28 12.28
N ASP A 277 21.33 8.32 12.75
CA ASP A 277 20.82 9.68 12.94
C ASP A 277 20.66 10.48 11.63
N GLY A 278 20.97 9.88 10.48
CA GLY A 278 20.85 10.45 9.14
C GLY A 278 22.04 11.29 8.70
N ARG A 279 22.02 11.73 7.43
CA ARG A 279 23.11 12.50 6.80
C ARG A 279 22.69 13.94 6.48
N LYS A 280 23.43 14.91 7.02
CA LYS A 280 23.23 16.35 6.75
C LYS A 280 24.38 16.92 5.91
N ALA A 281 24.08 17.82 4.97
CA ALA A 281 25.07 18.60 4.23
C ALA A 281 24.79 20.12 4.33
N LEU A 282 25.81 20.93 4.56
CA LEU A 282 25.67 22.40 4.61
C LEU A 282 25.74 22.98 3.18
N TRP A 283 24.75 23.79 2.81
CA TRP A 283 24.62 24.43 1.49
C TRP A 283 24.71 23.42 0.33
N VAL A 284 25.54 23.71 -0.66
CA VAL A 284 25.79 22.90 -1.84
C VAL A 284 26.93 21.92 -1.53
N PRO A 285 26.73 20.59 -1.65
CA PRO A 285 27.78 19.61 -1.47
C PRO A 285 28.95 19.83 -2.44
N ASP A 286 30.16 19.94 -1.92
CA ASP A 286 31.37 19.87 -2.72
C ASP A 286 31.76 18.41 -3.03
N ALA A 287 32.87 18.20 -3.74
CA ALA A 287 33.33 16.85 -4.07
C ALA A 287 33.57 15.97 -2.83
N ARG A 288 34.09 16.54 -1.74
CA ARG A 288 34.34 15.79 -0.50
C ARG A 288 33.04 15.38 0.16
N GLU A 289 32.05 16.27 0.17
CA GLU A 289 30.73 16.01 0.74
C GLU A 289 29.96 14.97 -0.08
N LEU A 290 30.09 14.98 -1.41
CA LEU A 290 29.52 13.96 -2.29
C LEU A 290 30.20 12.59 -2.08
N ASP A 291 31.52 12.55 -1.92
CA ASP A 291 32.23 11.30 -1.61
C ASP A 291 31.79 10.74 -0.24
N ALA A 292 31.57 11.60 0.75
CA ALA A 292 31.04 11.20 2.04
C ALA A 292 29.56 10.73 1.96
N CYS A 293 28.75 11.29 1.05
CA CYS A 293 27.40 10.79 0.76
C CYS A 293 27.46 9.41 0.09
N ARG A 294 28.40 9.18 -0.82
CA ARG A 294 28.63 7.86 -1.43
C ARG A 294 29.07 6.83 -0.40
N GLU A 295 29.99 7.20 0.49
CA GLU A 295 30.42 6.31 1.56
C GLU A 295 29.29 6.01 2.55
N TYR A 296 28.45 7.00 2.85
CA TYR A 296 27.23 6.79 3.62
C TYR A 296 26.29 5.76 2.97
N GLY A 297 26.07 5.86 1.65
CA GLY A 297 25.30 4.87 0.90
C GLY A 297 25.86 3.44 0.99
N ARG A 298 27.18 3.29 0.89
CA ARG A 298 27.86 1.98 1.07
C ARG A 298 27.62 1.40 2.46
N ASN A 299 27.77 2.22 3.49
CA ASN A 299 27.59 1.79 4.87
C ASN A 299 26.14 1.47 5.21
N PHE A 300 25.20 2.27 4.70
CA PHE A 300 23.77 2.00 4.81
C PHE A 300 23.43 0.62 4.22
N ALA A 301 23.83 0.36 2.97
CA ALA A 301 23.57 -0.92 2.31
C ALA A 301 24.15 -2.12 3.07
N ARG A 302 25.38 -2.00 3.61
CA ARG A 302 26.03 -3.05 4.42
C ARG A 302 25.35 -3.31 5.77
N SER A 303 24.55 -2.38 6.27
CA SER A 303 23.85 -2.47 7.56
C SER A 303 22.44 -3.08 7.48
N LEU A 304 21.95 -3.33 6.26
CA LEU A 304 20.63 -3.90 6.00
C LEU A 304 20.62 -5.42 6.13
#